data_AF-A0A383BN70-F1
#
_entry.id   AF-A0A383BN70-F1
#
_cell.length_a   1.000
_cell.length_b   1.000
_cell.length_c   1.000
_cell.angle_alpha   90.00
_cell.angle_beta   90.00
_cell.angle_gamma   90.00
#
_symmetry.space_group_name_H-M   'P 1'
#
loop_
_entity.id
_entity.type
_entity.pdbx_description
1 polymer ?
#
loop_
_entity_poly.entity_id
_entity_poly.type
_entity_poly.pdbx_seq_one_letter_code
_entity_poly.pdbx_strand_id
1 'polypeptide(L)' 'MKIISAEFLTGAVSCKQYPDSECPELAFVGRSNVGKSSLINSLLNRKKLVKTSQTPGKTQEINFFKINN' A
#
# COMPACT_ATOMS: atom_id res chain seq x y z
N MET A 1 12.47 5.41 12.87
CA MET A 1 11.05 5.01 12.96
C MET A 1 10.97 3.50 13.09
N LYS A 2 10.38 2.96 14.17
CA LYS A 2 10.21 1.51 14.35
C LYS A 2 8.82 1.11 13.85
N ILE A 3 8.75 0.18 12.90
CA ILE A 3 7.49 -0.36 12.37
C ILE A 3 7.16 -1.61 13.17
N ILE A 4 6.04 -1.60 13.87
CA ILE A 4 5.55 -2.65 14.77
C ILE A 4 4.36 -3.37 14.14
N SER A 5 3.46 -2.63 13.48
CA SER A 5 2.33 -3.18 12.74
C SER A 5 2.18 -2.52 11.37
N ALA A 6 1.63 -3.30 10.44
CA ALA A 6 1.27 -2.84 9.10
C ALA A 6 0.06 -3.66 8.63
N GLU A 7 -1.05 -3.00 8.36
CA GLU A 7 -2.34 -3.63 8.06
C GLU A 7 -2.94 -3.02 6.80
N PHE A 8 -3.53 -3.84 5.93
CA PHE A 8 -4.27 -3.36 4.78
C PHE A 8 -5.58 -2.74 5.25
N LEU A 9 -5.83 -1.48 4.88
CA LEU A 9 -7.07 -0.78 5.22
C LEU A 9 -8.10 -0.94 4.11
N THR A 10 -7.77 -0.42 2.93
CA THR A 10 -8.69 -0.37 1.80
C THR A 10 -7.93 -0.22 0.50
N GLY A 11 -8.54 -0.69 -0.56
CA GLY A 11 -8.16 -0.34 -1.92
C GLY A 11 -9.20 0.63 -2.46
N ALA A 12 -8.74 1.79 -2.93
CA ALA A 12 -9.60 2.85 -3.42
C ALA A 12 -9.46 3.01 -4.93
N VAL A 13 -10.59 2.92 -5.64
CA VAL A 13 -10.69 3.22 -7.09
C VAL A 13 -11.13 4.67 -7.36
N SER A 14 -11.50 5.41 -6.32
CA SER A 14 -11.83 6.84 -6.39
C SER A 14 -11.53 7.55 -5.06
N CYS A 15 -11.34 8.87 -5.10
CA CYS A 15 -11.02 9.66 -3.89
C CYS A 15 -12.09 9.59 -2.78
N LYS A 16 -13.34 9.26 -3.14
CA LYS A 16 -14.44 9.09 -2.18
C LYS A 16 -14.27 7.87 -1.27
N GLN A 17 -13.37 6.96 -1.63
CA GLN A 17 -13.08 5.74 -0.86
C GLN A 17 -11.79 5.86 -0.06
N TYR A 18 -11.14 7.04 -0.07
CA TYR A 18 -9.96 7.25 0.75
C TYR A 18 -10.37 7.21 2.23
N PRO A 19 -9.58 6.54 3.08
CA PRO A 19 -9.84 6.56 4.51
C PRO A 19 -9.64 7.99 5.03
N ASP A 20 -10.51 8.41 5.94
CA ASP A 20 -10.26 9.63 6.71
C ASP A 20 -9.09 9.35 7.68
N SER A 21 -7.98 10.04 7.48
CA SER A 21 -6.76 9.88 8.27
C SER A 21 -6.24 11.23 8.73
N GLU A 22 -6.04 11.38 10.03
CA GLU A 22 -5.32 12.52 10.63
C GLU A 22 -3.79 12.30 10.66
N CYS A 23 -3.35 11.09 10.28
CA CYS A 23 -1.93 10.73 10.26
C CYS A 23 -1.26 11.17 8.94
N PRO A 24 0.03 11.54 8.97
CA PRO A 24 0.79 11.81 7.77
C PRO A 24 0.88 10.56 6.88
N GLU A 25 0.67 10.74 5.58
CA GLU A 25 0.70 9.66 4.60
C GLU A 25 1.98 9.68 3.76
N LEU A 26 2.41 8.49 3.31
CA LEU A 26 3.54 8.31 2.40
C LEU A 26 3.10 7.48 1.19
N ALA A 27 3.15 8.09 0.01
CA ALA A 27 2.76 7.45 -1.24
C ALA A 27 3.97 6.87 -2.00
N PHE A 28 3.83 5.65 -2.51
CA PHE A 28 4.81 5.02 -3.41
C PHE A 28 4.29 4.99 -4.85
N VAL A 29 4.96 5.69 -5.76
CA VAL A 29 4.57 5.79 -7.18
C VAL A 29 5.71 5.28 -8.08
N GLY A 30 5.36 4.62 -9.19
CA GLY A 30 6.35 4.08 -10.12
C GLY A 30 5.78 3.09 -11.13
N ARG A 31 6.53 2.83 -12.21
CA ARG A 31 6.10 2.07 -13.38
C ARG A 31 5.80 0.58 -13.11
N SER A 32 6.61 -0.09 -12.28
CA SER A 32 6.48 -1.54 -12.02
C SER A 32 5.80 -1.82 -10.68
N ASN A 33 4.74 -2.62 -10.68
CA ASN A 33 4.09 -3.07 -9.43
C ASN A 33 5.00 -4.00 -8.64
N VAL A 34 5.77 -4.85 -9.32
CA VAL A 34 6.72 -5.77 -8.68
C VAL A 34 7.77 -5.02 -7.86
N GLY A 35 8.39 -3.98 -8.43
CA GLY A 35 9.42 -3.20 -7.74
C GLY A 35 8.89 -2.46 -6.52
N LYS A 36 7.72 -1.81 -6.66
CA LYS A 36 7.05 -1.10 -5.56
C LYS A 36 6.68 -2.04 -4.42
N SER A 37 5.99 -3.15 -4.72
CA SER A 37 5.57 -4.10 -3.69
C SER A 37 6.75 -4.76 -2.99
N SER A 38 7.85 -5.06 -3.71
CA SER A 38 9.08 -5.57 -3.09
C SER A 38 9.71 -4.57 -2.12
N LEU A 39 9.79 -3.29 -2.52
CA LEU A 39 10.30 -2.24 -1.64
C LEU A 39 9.42 -2.06 -0.39
N ILE A 40 8.10 -2.00 -0.55
CA ILE A 40 7.18 -1.83 0.58
C ILE A 40 7.28 -3.02 1.53
N ASN A 41 7.25 -4.26 1.02
CA ASN A 41 7.39 -5.45 1.87
C ASN A 41 8.73 -5.47 2.65
N SER A 42 9.81 -4.98 2.03
CA SER A 42 11.12 -4.83 2.69
C SER A 42 11.10 -3.78 3.79
N LEU A 43 10.50 -2.60 3.53
CA LEU A 43 10.40 -1.52 4.53
C LEU A 43 9.56 -1.93 5.74
N LEU A 44 8.48 -2.66 5.50
CA LEU A 44 7.56 -3.11 6.54
C LEU A 44 8.04 -4.36 7.29
N ASN A 45 9.18 -4.95 6.89
CA ASN A 45 9.67 -6.25 7.40
C ASN A 45 8.59 -7.36 7.37
N ARG A 46 7.67 -7.30 6.39
CA ARG A 46 6.55 -8.25 6.26
C ARG A 46 6.61 -8.92 4.89
N LYS A 47 6.58 -10.26 4.88
CA LYS A 47 6.47 -11.02 3.64
C LYS A 47 5.01 -11.09 3.22
N LYS A 48 4.70 -10.73 1.95
CA LYS A 48 3.39 -10.88 1.29
C LYS A 48 2.25 -9.96 1.78
N LEU A 49 2.54 -8.85 2.47
CA LEU A 49 1.49 -7.89 2.85
C LEU A 49 0.95 -7.16 1.61
N VAL A 50 1.86 -6.62 0.80
CA VAL A 50 1.50 -6.01 -0.48
C VAL A 50 1.56 -7.08 -1.56
N LYS A 51 0.40 -7.46 -2.09
CA LYS A 51 0.29 -8.43 -3.20
C LYS A 51 0.61 -7.75 -4.53
N THR A 52 1.46 -8.38 -5.33
CA THR A 52 1.69 -8.00 -6.72
C THR A 52 0.65 -8.68 -7.60
N SER A 53 -0.31 -7.94 -8.16
CA SER A 53 -1.10 -8.47 -9.28
C SER A 53 -0.22 -8.55 -10.52
N GLN A 54 -0.14 -9.73 -11.13
CA GLN A 54 0.56 -9.96 -12.40
C GLN A 54 -0.32 -9.64 -13.61
N THR A 55 -1.64 -9.52 -13.44
CA THR A 55 -2.60 -9.31 -14.53
C THR A 55 -2.74 -7.81 -14.81
N PRO A 56 -2.34 -7.32 -16.00
CA PRO A 56 -2.55 -5.93 -16.38
C PRO A 56 -4.04 -5.64 -16.61
N GLY A 57 -4.50 -4.41 -16.34
CA GLY A 57 -5.73 -3.88 -16.94
C GLY A 57 -7.05 -3.99 -16.16
N LYS A 58 -7.06 -4.36 -14.88
CA LYS A 58 -8.22 -4.11 -14.01
C LYS A 58 -7.90 -2.90 -13.12
N THR A 59 -8.61 -1.79 -13.36
CA THR A 59 -8.72 -0.55 -12.58
C THR A 59 -7.56 -0.28 -11.60
N GLN A 60 -6.76 0.77 -11.87
CA GLN A 60 -5.62 1.14 -11.01
C GLN A 60 -6.11 1.62 -9.64
N GLU A 61 -6.17 0.69 -8.69
CA GLU A 61 -6.56 0.93 -7.31
C GLU A 61 -5.37 1.45 -6.49
N ILE A 62 -5.63 2.40 -5.59
CA ILE A 62 -4.65 2.88 -4.59
C ILE A 62 -4.87 2.08 -3.31
N ASN A 63 -3.85 1.35 -2.88
CA ASN A 63 -3.90 0.53 -1.67
C ASN A 63 -3.38 1.31 -0.47
N PHE A 64 -4.21 1.45 0.56
CA PHE A 64 -3.89 2.10 1.82
C PHE A 64 -3.51 1.05 2.87
N PHE A 65 -2.43 1.33 3.58
CA PHE A 65 -1.94 0.50 4.67
C PHE A 65 -1.77 1.35 5.93
N LYS A 66 -2.36 0.92 7.05
CA LYS A 66 -2.13 1.56 8.36
C LYS A 66 -0.81 1.09 8.92
N ILE A 67 0.07 2.03 9.26
CA ILE A 67 1.38 1.74 9.86
C ILE A 67 1.36 2.17 11.31
N ASN A 68 1.58 1.21 12.20
CA ASN A 68 1.45 1.39 13.65
C ASN A 68 0.05 1.86 14.08
N ASN A 69 -0.28 1.68 15.36
CA ASN A 69 -1.45 2.30 15.99
C ASN A 69 -1.06 3.63 16.59
#